data_AF-A0A1X7MWW1-F1
#
_entry.id   AF-A0A1X7MWW1-F1
#
_cell.length_a   1.000
_cell.length_b   1.000
_cell.length_c   1.000
_cell.angle_alpha   90.00
_cell.angle_beta   90.00
_cell.angle_gamma   90.00
#
_symmetry.space_group_name_H-M   'P 1'
#
loop_
_entity.id
_entity.type
_entity.pdbx_description
1 polymer ?
#
loop_
_entity_poly.entity_id
_entity_poly.type
_entity_poly.pdbx_seq_one_letter_code
_entity_poly.pdbx_strand_id
1 'polypeptide(L)'
;MKPTITYEEIIAAKKNKMIGFVDVRSPKEHSFSTIPGAVNIPVLDDETRATVGILYVNGQVEEAKQYGVDWAASQLPNMYTHYQKLLDQYDELVIFCSRGGMRSNSIFSLLKAMGLPVSRLSGGYKAYRHYINEHLNTELTKAAFITLYGLSGSGKTEILKELSRKGANILDLEGCANHRGSMLGSIGLSEPHSQKAFESLLFEASQGWKEGEVVFTEGESKRIGNVVIPSSLFSAIKEGKKFYIDAPLELRVAQIHRDYVKEDNQKELSDSLGALKAFINEDRVNLFQEQVMSGDVDLVIESLLVSYYDPRYNHHKSQRDLTLVSLDAIETADRILEWQKESEQK
;
A
#
# COMPACT_ATOMS: atom_id res chain seq x y z
N MET A 1 -5.50 -24.57 -26.45
CA MET A 1 -5.60 -23.46 -25.47
C MET A 1 -4.31 -23.42 -24.68
N LYS A 2 -3.63 -22.27 -24.51
CA LYS A 2 -2.77 -22.08 -23.34
C LYS A 2 -3.71 -21.61 -22.21
N PRO A 3 -4.23 -22.50 -21.35
CA PRO A 3 -5.31 -22.18 -20.41
C PRO A 3 -4.77 -21.81 -19.03
N THR A 4 -3.45 -21.72 -18.91
CA THR A 4 -2.72 -21.51 -17.68
C THR A 4 -1.44 -20.80 -18.07
N ILE A 5 -1.20 -19.65 -17.46
CA ILE A 5 -0.12 -18.73 -17.81
C ILE A 5 0.66 -18.36 -16.55
N THR A 6 1.95 -18.10 -16.68
CA THR A 6 2.77 -17.66 -15.55
C THR A 6 2.63 -16.16 -15.31
N TYR A 7 3.11 -15.66 -14.18
CA TYR A 7 3.02 -14.22 -13.88
C TYR A 7 3.90 -13.38 -14.80
N GLU A 8 5.04 -13.93 -15.22
CA GLU A 8 5.97 -13.37 -16.20
C GLU A 8 5.29 -13.21 -17.57
N GLU A 9 4.59 -14.26 -18.04
CA GLU A 9 3.83 -14.21 -19.29
C GLU A 9 2.72 -13.14 -19.22
N ILE A 10 2.09 -12.95 -18.04
CA ILE A 10 1.07 -11.92 -17.83
C ILE A 10 1.65 -10.51 -17.92
N ILE A 11 2.78 -10.24 -17.25
CA ILE A 11 3.46 -8.94 -17.34
C ILE A 11 3.82 -8.61 -18.78
N ALA A 12 4.35 -9.59 -19.53
CA ALA A 12 4.67 -9.40 -20.93
C ALA A 12 3.42 -9.08 -21.77
N ALA A 13 2.30 -9.77 -21.50
CA ALA A 13 1.04 -9.58 -22.22
C ALA A 13 0.36 -8.23 -21.90
N LYS A 14 0.50 -7.71 -20.68
CA LYS A 14 -0.04 -6.40 -20.25
C LYS A 14 0.45 -5.23 -21.10
N LYS A 15 1.53 -5.38 -21.86
CA LYS A 15 2.02 -4.36 -22.80
C LYS A 15 1.07 -4.11 -23.98
N ASN A 16 0.23 -5.09 -24.32
CA ASN A 16 -0.61 -5.05 -25.52
C ASN A 16 -2.11 -5.28 -25.22
N LYS A 17 -2.47 -5.57 -23.97
CA LYS A 17 -3.84 -5.90 -23.55
C LYS A 17 -4.12 -5.43 -22.14
N MET A 18 -5.36 -5.00 -21.90
CA MET A 18 -5.87 -4.71 -20.56
C MET A 18 -6.23 -6.02 -19.86
N ILE A 19 -5.42 -6.42 -18.87
CA ILE A 19 -5.61 -7.67 -18.13
C ILE A 19 -6.09 -7.36 -16.71
N GLY A 20 -7.28 -7.87 -16.37
CA GLY A 20 -7.84 -7.83 -15.02
C GLY A 20 -7.47 -9.07 -14.22
N PHE A 21 -7.28 -8.93 -12.92
CA PHE A 21 -7.03 -10.05 -12.01
C PHE A 21 -8.29 -10.35 -11.19
N VAL A 22 -8.63 -11.64 -11.09
CA VAL A 22 -9.76 -12.09 -10.26
C VAL A 22 -9.28 -13.08 -9.21
N ASP A 23 -9.37 -12.66 -7.95
CA ASP A 23 -9.03 -13.46 -6.79
C ASP A 23 -10.26 -14.27 -6.35
N VAL A 24 -10.20 -15.58 -6.52
CA VAL A 24 -11.31 -16.47 -6.13
C VAL A 24 -11.16 -17.06 -4.73
N ARG A 25 -10.18 -16.58 -3.95
CA ARG A 25 -10.05 -16.93 -2.53
C ARG A 25 -11.15 -16.24 -1.71
N SER A 26 -11.26 -16.63 -0.45
CA SER A 26 -12.27 -16.02 0.45
C SER A 26 -11.97 -14.53 0.70
N PRO A 27 -12.97 -13.73 1.10
CA PRO A 27 -12.80 -12.31 1.38
C PRO A 27 -11.66 -12.01 2.37
N LYS A 28 -11.52 -12.81 3.43
CA LYS A 28 -10.42 -12.69 4.40
C LYS A 28 -9.04 -12.98 3.80
N GLU A 29 -8.93 -13.98 2.92
CA GLU A 29 -7.67 -14.28 2.22
C GLU A 29 -7.28 -13.12 1.28
N HIS A 30 -8.27 -12.48 0.66
CA HIS A 30 -8.09 -11.35 -0.26
C HIS A 30 -7.71 -10.07 0.49
N SER A 31 -8.48 -9.68 1.53
CA SER A 31 -8.26 -8.46 2.31
C SER A 31 -6.91 -8.46 3.04
N PHE A 32 -6.43 -9.62 3.48
CA PHE A 32 -5.12 -9.73 4.09
C PHE A 32 -3.98 -9.40 3.12
N SER A 33 -4.06 -9.90 1.88
CA SER A 33 -3.07 -9.67 0.83
C SER A 33 -3.50 -10.30 -0.50
N THR A 34 -3.45 -9.57 -1.60
CA THR A 34 -3.75 -10.05 -2.96
C THR A 34 -2.81 -9.43 -4.00
N ILE A 35 -3.02 -9.75 -5.29
CA ILE A 35 -2.36 -9.05 -6.39
C ILE A 35 -2.98 -7.64 -6.46
N PRO A 36 -2.19 -6.56 -6.50
CA PRO A 36 -2.73 -5.20 -6.61
C PRO A 36 -3.72 -5.06 -7.77
N GLY A 37 -4.83 -4.36 -7.51
CA GLY A 37 -5.93 -4.19 -8.45
C GLY A 37 -6.79 -5.43 -8.71
N ALA A 38 -6.55 -6.56 -8.04
CA ALA A 38 -7.42 -7.74 -8.21
C ALA A 38 -8.80 -7.53 -7.61
N VAL A 39 -9.83 -8.01 -8.30
CA VAL A 39 -11.22 -8.02 -7.81
C VAL A 39 -11.51 -9.36 -7.14
N ASN A 40 -12.11 -9.34 -5.94
CA ASN A 40 -12.49 -10.57 -5.26
C ASN A 40 -13.85 -11.08 -5.73
N ILE A 41 -13.86 -12.27 -6.33
CA ILE A 41 -15.09 -13.02 -6.67
C ILE A 41 -14.94 -14.40 -6.03
N PRO A 42 -15.26 -14.54 -4.74
CA PRO A 42 -14.93 -15.73 -3.97
C PRO A 42 -15.68 -16.97 -4.44
N VAL A 43 -14.98 -18.11 -4.51
CA VAL A 43 -15.60 -19.44 -4.72
C VAL A 43 -16.12 -20.04 -3.42
N LEU A 44 -15.66 -19.54 -2.28
CA LEU A 44 -16.12 -19.87 -0.94
C LEU A 44 -16.02 -18.58 -0.11
N ASP A 45 -17.02 -18.28 0.71
CA ASP A 45 -16.89 -17.28 1.77
C ASP A 45 -15.93 -17.77 2.88
N ASP A 46 -15.71 -16.94 3.90
CA ASP A 46 -14.75 -17.23 4.96
C ASP A 46 -15.14 -18.43 5.81
N GLU A 47 -16.42 -18.58 6.13
CA GLU A 47 -16.94 -19.70 6.94
C GLU A 47 -16.85 -21.01 6.16
N THR A 48 -17.34 -21.01 4.92
CA THR A 48 -17.30 -22.19 4.05
C THR A 48 -15.86 -22.59 3.76
N ARG A 49 -14.97 -21.62 3.52
CA ARG A 49 -13.54 -21.86 3.32
C ARG A 49 -12.90 -22.52 4.56
N ALA A 50 -13.30 -22.12 5.77
CA ALA A 50 -12.81 -22.72 7.00
C ALA A 50 -13.28 -24.18 7.13
N THR A 51 -14.58 -24.43 6.95
CA THR A 51 -15.18 -25.77 7.02
C THR A 51 -14.58 -26.73 5.99
N VAL A 52 -14.52 -26.32 4.72
CA VAL A 52 -13.88 -27.11 3.65
C VAL A 52 -12.42 -27.41 4.02
N GLY A 53 -11.70 -26.43 4.57
CA GLY A 53 -10.32 -26.62 5.03
C GLY A 53 -10.18 -27.71 6.09
N ILE A 54 -11.07 -27.71 7.10
CA ILE A 54 -11.09 -28.70 8.18
C ILE A 54 -11.37 -30.10 7.62
N LEU A 55 -12.41 -30.25 6.79
CA LEU A 55 -12.78 -31.52 6.18
C LEU A 55 -11.63 -32.11 5.33
N TYR A 56 -10.95 -31.27 4.55
CA TYR A 56 -9.78 -31.68 3.78
C TYR A 56 -8.62 -32.20 4.66
N VAL A 57 -8.31 -31.50 5.76
CA VAL A 57 -7.24 -31.89 6.68
C VAL A 57 -7.58 -33.21 7.39
N ASN A 58 -8.86 -33.44 7.68
CA ASN A 58 -9.35 -34.67 8.29
C ASN A 58 -9.49 -35.85 7.30
N GLY A 59 -9.14 -35.66 6.02
CA GLY A 59 -9.23 -36.70 4.99
C GLY A 59 -10.64 -36.91 4.42
N GLN A 60 -11.63 -36.10 4.82
CA GLN A 60 -13.02 -36.14 4.35
C GLN A 60 -13.16 -35.39 3.01
N VAL A 61 -12.39 -35.82 2.00
CA VAL A 61 -12.23 -35.07 0.73
C VAL A 61 -13.53 -34.94 -0.05
N GLU A 62 -14.33 -36.01 -0.16
CA GLU A 62 -15.60 -35.95 -0.91
C GLU A 62 -16.64 -35.08 -0.21
N GLU A 63 -16.70 -35.12 1.13
CA GLU A 63 -17.55 -34.24 1.92
C GLU A 63 -17.14 -32.77 1.76
N ALA A 64 -15.83 -32.50 1.76
CA ALA A 64 -15.30 -31.16 1.53
C ALA A 64 -15.66 -30.63 0.13
N LYS A 65 -15.64 -31.50 -0.89
CA LYS A 65 -16.07 -31.14 -2.25
C LYS A 65 -17.56 -30.85 -2.29
N GLN A 66 -18.39 -31.73 -1.72
CA GLN A 66 -19.85 -31.56 -1.72
C GLN A 66 -20.23 -30.23 -1.04
N TYR A 67 -19.69 -29.98 0.16
CA TYR A 67 -19.94 -28.75 0.90
C TYR A 67 -19.54 -27.49 0.12
N GLY A 68 -18.38 -27.54 -0.57
CA GLY A 68 -17.94 -26.43 -1.42
C GLY A 68 -18.80 -26.24 -2.68
N VAL A 69 -19.31 -27.32 -3.28
CA VAL A 69 -20.21 -27.28 -4.44
C VAL A 69 -21.54 -26.64 -4.04
N ASP A 70 -22.12 -27.03 -2.91
CA ASP A 70 -23.42 -26.52 -2.45
C ASP A 70 -23.39 -24.99 -2.30
N TRP A 71 -22.33 -24.46 -1.68
CA TRP A 71 -22.14 -23.02 -1.58
C TRP A 71 -21.89 -22.38 -2.95
N ALA A 72 -20.91 -22.88 -3.71
CA ALA A 72 -20.51 -22.26 -4.97
C ALA A 72 -21.65 -22.22 -5.99
N ALA A 73 -22.45 -23.29 -6.09
CA ALA A 73 -23.60 -23.38 -6.98
C ALA A 73 -24.61 -22.25 -6.73
N SER A 74 -24.86 -21.91 -5.47
CA SER A 74 -25.77 -20.80 -5.11
C SER A 74 -25.26 -19.42 -5.58
N GLN A 75 -23.94 -19.27 -5.74
CA GLN A 75 -23.29 -18.01 -6.10
C GLN A 75 -23.03 -17.86 -7.61
N LEU A 76 -23.04 -18.97 -8.37
CA LEU A 76 -22.65 -18.98 -9.79
C LEU A 76 -23.38 -17.94 -10.65
N PRO A 77 -24.72 -17.71 -10.55
CA PRO A 77 -25.39 -16.70 -11.36
C PRO A 77 -24.86 -15.28 -11.13
N ASN A 78 -24.61 -14.93 -9.86
CA ASN A 78 -24.06 -13.62 -9.49
C ASN A 78 -22.60 -13.49 -9.92
N MET A 79 -21.80 -14.53 -9.69
CA MET A 79 -20.41 -14.57 -10.16
C MET A 79 -20.32 -14.35 -11.67
N TYR A 80 -21.14 -15.06 -12.45
CA TYR A 80 -21.14 -14.94 -13.91
C TYR A 80 -21.42 -13.50 -14.37
N THR A 81 -22.43 -12.87 -13.77
CA THR A 81 -22.77 -11.46 -14.04
C THR A 81 -21.60 -10.53 -13.73
N HIS A 82 -20.88 -10.75 -12.61
CA HIS A 82 -19.69 -9.97 -12.27
C HIS A 82 -18.54 -10.17 -13.28
N TYR A 83 -18.29 -11.41 -13.73
CA TYR A 83 -17.28 -11.66 -14.75
C TYR A 83 -17.61 -10.96 -16.07
N GLN A 84 -18.87 -10.98 -16.50
CA GLN A 84 -19.30 -10.25 -17.70
C GLN A 84 -19.06 -8.75 -17.56
N LYS A 85 -19.46 -8.15 -16.44
CA LYS A 85 -19.26 -6.73 -16.18
C LYS A 85 -17.78 -6.32 -16.14
N LEU A 86 -16.91 -7.16 -15.59
CA LEU A 86 -15.47 -6.90 -15.61
C LEU A 86 -14.90 -6.94 -17.03
N LEU A 87 -15.43 -7.81 -17.89
CA LEU A 87 -15.01 -7.90 -19.29
C LEU A 87 -15.44 -6.70 -20.16
N ASP A 88 -16.31 -5.83 -19.64
CA ASP A 88 -16.55 -4.52 -20.27
C ASP A 88 -15.34 -3.58 -20.13
N GLN A 89 -14.42 -3.87 -19.21
CA GLN A 89 -13.24 -3.03 -18.89
C GLN A 89 -11.91 -3.69 -19.25
N TYR A 90 -11.88 -5.01 -19.39
CA TYR A 90 -10.65 -5.78 -19.59
C TYR A 90 -10.79 -6.72 -20.80
N ASP A 91 -9.74 -6.79 -21.62
CA ASP A 91 -9.66 -7.71 -22.76
C ASP A 91 -9.62 -9.18 -22.32
N GLU A 92 -9.07 -9.43 -21.12
CA GLU A 92 -8.88 -10.76 -20.56
C GLU A 92 -8.86 -10.72 -19.03
N LEU A 93 -9.45 -11.73 -18.38
CA LEU A 93 -9.40 -11.90 -16.93
C LEU A 93 -8.52 -13.10 -16.53
N VAL A 94 -7.57 -12.86 -15.63
CA VAL A 94 -6.71 -13.89 -15.04
C VAL A 94 -7.25 -14.28 -13.68
N ILE A 95 -7.69 -15.53 -13.59
CA ILE A 95 -8.29 -16.11 -12.40
C ILE A 95 -7.22 -16.82 -11.57
N PHE A 96 -7.20 -16.58 -10.26
CA PHE A 96 -6.25 -17.25 -9.38
C PHE A 96 -6.86 -17.58 -8.01
N CYS A 97 -6.32 -18.63 -7.39
CA CYS A 97 -6.54 -18.96 -5.99
C CYS A 97 -5.19 -19.05 -5.27
N SER A 98 -5.14 -19.56 -4.03
CA SER A 98 -3.90 -19.55 -3.24
C SER A 98 -2.73 -20.31 -3.91
N ARG A 99 -3.00 -21.41 -4.62
CA ARG A 99 -1.96 -22.29 -5.23
C ARG A 99 -2.27 -22.74 -6.67
N GLY A 100 -3.25 -22.13 -7.33
CA GLY A 100 -3.68 -22.56 -8.67
C GLY A 100 -4.30 -23.97 -8.67
N GLY A 101 -5.03 -24.33 -7.61
CA GLY A 101 -5.68 -25.63 -7.46
C GLY A 101 -7.14 -25.64 -7.92
N MET A 102 -7.93 -26.53 -7.31
CA MET A 102 -9.32 -26.81 -7.71
C MET A 102 -10.22 -25.57 -7.75
N ARG A 103 -10.15 -24.67 -6.74
CA ARG A 103 -10.98 -23.46 -6.66
C ARG A 103 -10.89 -22.56 -7.90
N SER A 104 -9.68 -22.26 -8.36
CA SER A 104 -9.50 -21.46 -9.59
C SER A 104 -9.79 -22.27 -10.84
N ASN A 105 -9.50 -23.57 -10.83
CA ASN A 105 -9.67 -24.42 -12.01
C ASN A 105 -11.15 -24.68 -12.34
N SER A 106 -12.00 -24.89 -11.34
CA SER A 106 -13.44 -25.11 -11.55
C SER A 106 -14.10 -23.91 -12.23
N ILE A 107 -13.89 -22.70 -11.68
CA ILE A 107 -14.43 -21.47 -12.26
C ILE A 107 -13.83 -21.17 -13.63
N PHE A 108 -12.51 -21.30 -13.76
CA PHE A 108 -11.84 -21.14 -15.05
C PHE A 108 -12.45 -22.06 -16.11
N SER A 109 -12.66 -23.34 -15.80
CA SER A 109 -13.18 -24.32 -16.75
C SER A 109 -14.61 -24.00 -17.18
N LEU A 110 -15.46 -23.61 -16.22
CA LEU A 110 -16.84 -23.20 -16.47
C LEU A 110 -16.88 -21.96 -17.39
N LEU A 111 -16.19 -20.88 -17.02
CA LEU A 111 -16.19 -19.64 -17.79
C LEU A 111 -15.59 -19.83 -19.18
N LYS A 112 -14.54 -20.65 -19.30
CA LYS A 112 -13.92 -20.98 -20.58
C LYS A 112 -14.84 -21.79 -21.48
N ALA A 113 -15.60 -22.74 -20.93
CA ALA A 113 -16.60 -23.50 -21.67
C ALA A 113 -17.74 -22.60 -22.19
N MET A 114 -18.07 -21.52 -21.48
CA MET A 114 -19.01 -20.50 -21.92
C MET A 114 -18.40 -19.47 -22.90
N GLY A 115 -17.14 -19.64 -23.29
CA GLY A 115 -16.48 -18.80 -24.30
C GLY A 115 -15.92 -17.47 -23.77
N LEU A 116 -15.87 -17.25 -22.45
CA LEU A 116 -15.32 -16.01 -21.91
C LEU A 116 -13.79 -15.96 -22.09
N PRO A 117 -13.22 -14.76 -22.36
CA PRO A 117 -11.78 -14.53 -22.45
C PRO A 117 -11.14 -14.55 -21.06
N VAL A 118 -11.00 -15.76 -20.52
CA VAL A 118 -10.33 -16.01 -19.24
C VAL A 118 -9.08 -16.86 -19.41
N SER A 119 -8.14 -16.62 -18.51
CA SER A 119 -6.93 -17.42 -18.26
C SER A 119 -6.78 -17.71 -16.78
N ARG A 120 -5.87 -18.64 -16.43
CA ARG A 120 -5.61 -19.03 -15.05
C ARG A 120 -4.15 -18.80 -14.68
N LEU A 121 -3.89 -18.20 -13.53
CA LEU A 121 -2.52 -18.03 -13.04
C LEU A 121 -1.95 -19.38 -12.57
N SER A 122 -0.88 -19.82 -13.23
CA SER A 122 -0.12 -21.00 -12.84
C SER A 122 0.43 -20.83 -11.43
N GLY A 123 0.21 -21.82 -10.55
CA GLY A 123 0.65 -21.77 -9.15
C GLY A 123 -0.06 -20.72 -8.27
N GLY A 124 -0.99 -19.95 -8.82
CA GLY A 124 -1.84 -19.00 -8.10
C GLY A 124 -1.07 -17.89 -7.36
N TYR A 125 -1.66 -17.38 -6.28
CA TYR A 125 -1.07 -16.31 -5.46
C TYR A 125 0.33 -16.67 -4.94
N LYS A 126 0.60 -17.95 -4.65
CA LYS A 126 1.92 -18.41 -4.23
C LYS A 126 2.99 -18.18 -5.31
N ALA A 127 2.69 -18.46 -6.57
CA ALA A 127 3.63 -18.23 -7.67
C ALA A 127 3.86 -16.73 -7.91
N TYR A 128 2.79 -15.93 -7.87
CA TYR A 128 2.92 -14.47 -7.87
C TYR A 128 3.87 -13.98 -6.76
N ARG A 129 3.67 -14.45 -5.53
CA ARG A 129 4.53 -14.04 -4.41
C ARG A 129 5.98 -14.50 -4.55
N HIS A 130 6.20 -15.66 -5.14
CA HIS A 130 7.55 -16.10 -5.46
C HIS A 130 8.23 -15.15 -6.45
N TYR A 131 7.52 -14.77 -7.51
CA TYR A 131 8.02 -13.81 -8.49
C TYR A 131 8.39 -12.46 -7.86
N ILE A 132 7.49 -11.88 -7.03
CA ILE A 132 7.78 -10.63 -6.32
C ILE A 132 9.05 -10.76 -5.48
N ASN A 133 9.18 -11.83 -4.70
CA ASN A 133 10.35 -12.01 -3.84
C ASN A 133 11.67 -12.13 -4.63
N GLU A 134 11.64 -12.69 -5.84
CA GLU A 134 12.81 -12.83 -6.69
C GLU A 134 13.22 -11.51 -7.38
N HIS A 135 12.23 -10.68 -7.74
CA HIS A 135 12.48 -9.51 -8.61
C HIS A 135 12.45 -8.17 -7.87
N LEU A 136 11.81 -8.08 -6.70
CA LEU A 136 11.61 -6.82 -5.98
C LEU A 136 12.91 -6.06 -5.73
N ASN A 137 13.94 -6.74 -5.22
CA ASN A 137 15.21 -6.08 -4.94
C ASN A 137 15.85 -5.51 -6.21
N THR A 138 15.82 -6.27 -7.30
CA THR A 138 16.41 -5.86 -8.58
C THR A 138 15.67 -4.68 -9.19
N GLU A 139 14.35 -4.63 -9.11
CA GLU A 139 13.57 -3.49 -9.62
C GLU A 139 13.81 -2.22 -8.79
N LEU A 140 13.81 -2.34 -7.45
CA LEU A 140 13.98 -1.19 -6.56
C LEU A 140 15.37 -0.55 -6.65
N THR A 141 16.42 -1.32 -6.97
CA THR A 141 17.79 -0.80 -7.04
C THR A 141 18.12 -0.06 -8.33
N LYS A 142 17.22 -0.06 -9.34
CA LYS A 142 17.42 0.70 -10.58
C LYS A 142 17.35 2.21 -10.36
N ALA A 143 16.61 2.64 -9.36
CA ALA A 143 16.33 4.04 -9.11
C ALA A 143 17.47 4.76 -8.37
N ALA A 144 17.71 6.01 -8.76
CA ALA A 144 18.50 6.96 -8.00
C ALA A 144 17.56 7.79 -7.11
N PHE A 145 17.58 7.55 -5.80
CA PHE A 145 16.63 8.19 -4.89
C PHE A 145 17.00 9.64 -4.56
N ILE A 146 15.99 10.51 -4.55
CA ILE A 146 16.00 11.80 -3.86
C ILE A 146 15.01 11.71 -2.70
N THR A 147 15.53 11.78 -1.49
CA THR A 147 14.76 11.53 -0.27
C THR A 147 14.40 12.84 0.41
N LEU A 148 13.10 13.07 0.60
CA LEU A 148 12.55 14.20 1.34
C LEU A 148 12.57 13.89 2.84
N TYR A 149 13.40 14.59 3.59
CA TYR A 149 13.44 14.62 5.04
C TYR A 149 12.78 15.88 5.57
N GLY A 150 12.37 15.88 6.83
CA GLY A 150 11.69 17.01 7.46
C GLY A 150 10.87 16.55 8.65
N LEU A 151 10.56 17.49 9.54
CA LEU A 151 9.78 17.22 10.75
C LEU A 151 8.34 16.75 10.40
N SER A 152 7.65 16.18 11.39
CA SER A 152 6.23 15.81 11.26
C SER A 152 5.39 17.03 10.84
N GLY A 153 4.45 16.82 9.92
CA GLY A 153 3.60 17.89 9.37
C GLY A 153 4.28 18.80 8.35
N SER A 154 5.54 18.58 7.95
CA SER A 154 6.23 19.46 6.97
C SER A 154 5.72 19.35 5.52
N GLY A 155 4.64 18.59 5.27
CA GLY A 155 4.01 18.51 3.95
C GLY A 155 4.70 17.63 2.91
N LYS A 156 5.65 16.76 3.33
CA LYS A 156 6.42 15.88 2.41
C LYS A 156 5.54 15.05 1.49
N THR A 157 4.52 14.40 2.02
CA THR A 157 3.60 13.54 1.26
C THR A 157 2.83 14.35 0.21
N GLU A 158 2.39 15.57 0.52
CA GLU A 158 1.75 16.46 -0.46
C GLU A 158 2.74 16.94 -1.53
N ILE A 159 3.99 17.24 -1.16
CA ILE A 159 5.05 17.56 -2.12
C ILE A 159 5.31 16.38 -3.07
N LEU A 160 5.36 15.13 -2.56
CA LEU A 160 5.50 13.94 -3.40
C LEU A 160 4.33 13.82 -4.38
N LYS A 161 3.09 14.05 -3.93
CA LYS A 161 1.91 14.04 -4.83
C LYS A 161 2.01 15.12 -5.90
N GLU A 162 2.47 16.33 -5.57
CA GLU A 162 2.68 17.40 -6.55
C GLU A 162 3.79 17.07 -7.56
N LEU A 163 4.90 16.48 -7.09
CA LEU A 163 5.96 15.98 -7.98
C LEU A 163 5.42 14.93 -8.96
N SER A 164 4.60 14.00 -8.48
CA SER A 164 3.94 13.00 -9.33
C SER A 164 2.98 13.62 -10.34
N ARG A 165 2.15 14.60 -9.93
CA ARG A 165 1.26 15.35 -10.83
C ARG A 165 2.02 16.08 -11.94
N LYS A 166 3.24 16.53 -11.65
CA LYS A 166 4.15 17.20 -12.59
C LYS A 166 4.99 16.22 -13.43
N GLY A 167 4.76 14.91 -13.30
CA GLY A 167 5.39 13.88 -14.13
C GLY A 167 6.70 13.30 -13.58
N ALA A 168 7.09 13.62 -12.34
CA ALA A 168 8.22 12.98 -11.70
C ALA A 168 7.83 11.60 -11.14
N ASN A 169 8.79 10.66 -11.14
CA ASN A 169 8.59 9.37 -10.50
C ASN A 169 8.66 9.52 -8.98
N ILE A 170 7.71 8.89 -8.28
CA ILE A 170 7.69 8.86 -6.82
C ILE A 170 7.58 7.43 -6.30
N LEU A 171 8.05 7.23 -5.08
CA LEU A 171 7.75 6.07 -4.26
C LEU A 171 7.14 6.55 -2.94
N ASP A 172 5.81 6.47 -2.85
CA ASP A 172 5.03 6.77 -1.64
C ASP A 172 5.05 5.55 -0.71
N LEU A 173 5.91 5.58 0.31
CA LEU A 173 6.13 4.46 1.22
C LEU A 173 4.97 4.34 2.22
N GLU A 174 4.49 5.48 2.72
CA GLU A 174 3.32 5.55 3.60
C GLU A 174 2.07 5.03 2.91
N GLY A 175 1.85 5.40 1.65
CA GLY A 175 0.77 4.90 0.80
C GLY A 175 0.87 3.40 0.54
N CYS A 176 2.08 2.89 0.25
CA CYS A 176 2.30 1.45 0.12
C CYS A 176 2.02 0.70 1.44
N ALA A 177 2.32 1.30 2.59
CA ALA A 177 2.07 0.72 3.90
C ALA A 177 0.62 0.89 4.38
N ASN A 178 -0.13 1.81 3.78
CA ASN A 178 -1.38 2.37 4.31
C ASN A 178 -1.22 2.83 5.77
N HIS A 179 -0.18 3.65 6.02
CA HIS A 179 0.19 4.12 7.36
C HIS A 179 1.06 5.39 7.30
N ARG A 180 0.75 6.41 8.12
CA ARG A 180 1.46 7.73 8.11
C ARG A 180 2.75 7.81 8.94
N GLY A 181 3.61 6.79 8.90
CA GLY A 181 4.96 6.83 9.49
C GLY A 181 5.10 7.07 11.02
N SER A 182 4.00 7.35 11.74
CA SER A 182 4.01 7.86 13.12
C SER A 182 3.28 6.92 14.08
N MET A 183 3.41 7.18 15.39
CA MET A 183 2.75 6.35 16.41
C MET A 183 1.22 6.35 16.28
N LEU A 184 0.65 7.46 15.80
CA LEU A 184 -0.78 7.61 15.54
C LEU A 184 -1.12 7.37 14.06
N GLY A 185 -0.18 6.82 13.28
CA GLY A 185 -0.22 6.82 11.81
C GLY A 185 -1.36 6.03 11.18
N SER A 186 -2.05 5.18 11.93
CA SER A 186 -3.20 4.39 11.47
C SER A 186 -4.55 5.11 11.58
N ILE A 187 -4.65 6.23 12.32
CA ILE A 187 -5.94 6.87 12.61
C ILE A 187 -6.64 7.30 11.32
N GLY A 188 -7.93 6.97 11.19
CA GLY A 188 -8.74 7.35 10.04
C GLY A 188 -8.29 6.73 8.71
N LEU A 189 -7.41 5.72 8.73
CA LEU A 189 -7.07 4.88 7.59
C LEU A 189 -7.78 3.53 7.69
N SER A 190 -7.88 2.83 6.57
CA SER A 190 -8.19 1.39 6.60
C SER A 190 -7.07 0.61 7.29
N GLU A 191 -7.30 -0.68 7.55
CA GLU A 191 -6.29 -1.57 8.13
C GLU A 191 -4.92 -1.45 7.42
N PRO A 192 -3.81 -1.34 8.18
CA PRO A 192 -2.47 -1.28 7.60
C PRO A 192 -2.20 -2.50 6.72
N HIS A 193 -1.47 -2.28 5.63
CA HIS A 193 -1.15 -3.36 4.70
C HIS A 193 -0.27 -4.41 5.37
N SER A 194 -0.49 -5.69 5.03
CA SER A 194 0.45 -6.74 5.43
C SER A 194 1.79 -6.57 4.72
N GLN A 195 2.86 -7.16 5.26
CA GLN A 195 4.20 -7.15 4.62
C GLN A 195 4.15 -7.59 3.16
N LYS A 196 3.32 -8.58 2.84
CA LYS A 196 3.15 -9.05 1.45
C LYS A 196 2.47 -8.01 0.58
N ALA A 197 1.39 -7.38 1.05
CA ALA A 197 0.72 -6.33 0.30
C ALA A 197 1.65 -5.12 0.07
N PHE A 198 2.39 -4.71 1.11
CA PHE A 198 3.40 -3.66 1.02
C PHE A 198 4.46 -3.96 -0.06
N GLU A 199 5.09 -5.14 -0.03
CA GLU A 199 6.06 -5.54 -1.04
C GLU A 199 5.48 -5.64 -2.46
N SER A 200 4.21 -6.05 -2.59
CA SER A 200 3.52 -6.08 -3.88
C SER A 200 3.34 -4.67 -4.46
N LEU A 201 2.99 -3.70 -3.62
CA LEU A 201 2.79 -2.30 -4.01
C LEU A 201 4.12 -1.61 -4.31
N LEU A 202 5.18 -1.89 -3.54
CA LEU A 202 6.54 -1.46 -3.86
C LEU A 202 6.97 -1.98 -5.24
N PHE A 203 6.70 -3.25 -5.52
CA PHE A 203 7.00 -3.84 -6.83
C PHE A 203 6.25 -3.12 -7.94
N GLU A 204 4.94 -2.91 -7.79
CA GLU A 204 4.09 -2.21 -8.76
C GLU A 204 4.58 -0.78 -9.02
N ALA A 205 4.90 -0.02 -7.96
CA ALA A 205 5.44 1.33 -8.08
C ALA A 205 6.79 1.36 -8.83
N SER A 206 7.60 0.30 -8.68
CA SER A 206 8.89 0.16 -9.35
C SER A 206 8.83 -0.37 -10.78
N GLN A 207 7.66 -0.84 -11.24
CA GLN A 207 7.53 -1.41 -12.57
C GLN A 207 7.81 -0.37 -13.65
N GLY A 208 8.80 -0.65 -14.50
CA GLY A 208 9.14 0.20 -15.63
C GLY A 208 10.24 1.23 -15.37
N TRP A 209 10.74 1.32 -14.13
CA TRP A 209 11.92 2.12 -13.83
C TRP A 209 13.14 1.65 -14.64
N LYS A 210 13.91 2.62 -15.11
CA LYS A 210 15.18 2.45 -15.82
C LYS A 210 16.35 2.66 -14.88
N GLU A 211 17.50 2.14 -15.27
CA GLU A 211 18.74 2.30 -14.50
C GLU A 211 19.11 3.80 -14.38
N GLY A 212 19.34 4.24 -13.15
CA GLY A 212 19.66 5.63 -12.81
C GLY A 212 18.46 6.58 -12.85
N GLU A 213 17.24 6.08 -13.04
CA GLU A 213 16.05 6.93 -13.08
C GLU A 213 15.79 7.58 -11.70
N VAL A 214 15.58 8.89 -11.70
CA VAL A 214 15.37 9.64 -10.46
C VAL A 214 13.99 9.32 -9.90
N VAL A 215 13.93 8.91 -8.64
CA VAL A 215 12.69 8.64 -7.91
C VAL A 215 12.68 9.41 -6.60
N PHE A 216 11.62 10.19 -6.38
CA PHE A 216 11.43 10.92 -5.13
C PHE A 216 10.71 10.05 -4.09
N THR A 217 11.14 10.10 -2.84
CA THR A 217 10.50 9.35 -1.75
C THR A 217 10.62 10.10 -0.44
N GLU A 218 9.88 9.69 0.59
CA GLU A 218 10.00 10.25 1.92
C GLU A 218 11.01 9.49 2.80
N GLY A 219 11.68 10.26 3.65
CA GLY A 219 12.69 9.76 4.55
C GLY A 219 12.10 9.10 5.79
N GLU A 220 11.71 7.82 5.66
CA GLU A 220 11.12 7.06 6.74
C GLU A 220 12.12 6.24 7.56
N SER A 221 11.67 5.86 8.76
CA SER A 221 12.32 4.80 9.53
C SER A 221 12.25 3.47 8.78
N LYS A 222 13.16 2.52 9.08
CA LYS A 222 13.18 1.20 8.44
C LYS A 222 11.85 0.44 8.57
N ARG A 223 11.04 0.79 9.58
CA ARG A 223 9.73 0.21 9.85
C ARG A 223 8.68 1.31 9.79
N ILE A 224 7.60 1.06 9.06
CA ILE A 224 6.43 1.93 8.93
C ILE A 224 5.23 1.12 9.44
N GLY A 225 4.64 1.53 10.56
CA GLY A 225 3.58 0.74 11.20
C GLY A 225 4.04 -0.69 11.52
N ASN A 226 3.42 -1.69 10.91
CA ASN A 226 3.75 -3.12 11.07
C ASN A 226 4.68 -3.67 9.97
N VAL A 227 4.98 -2.92 8.91
CA VAL A 227 5.80 -3.37 7.78
C VAL A 227 7.24 -2.88 7.86
N VAL A 228 8.14 -3.61 7.21
CA VAL A 228 9.58 -3.34 7.19
C VAL A 228 10.01 -3.09 5.75
N ILE A 229 10.68 -1.96 5.53
CA ILE A 229 11.28 -1.59 4.24
C ILE A 229 12.38 -2.62 3.90
N PRO A 230 12.39 -3.21 2.68
CA PRO A 230 13.48 -4.07 2.23
C PRO A 230 14.84 -3.41 2.43
N SER A 231 15.83 -4.16 2.92
CA SER A 231 17.13 -3.59 3.30
C SER A 231 17.85 -2.93 2.11
N SER A 232 17.72 -3.50 0.90
CA SER A 232 18.24 -2.94 -0.36
C SER A 232 17.68 -1.54 -0.63
N LEU A 233 16.35 -1.41 -0.61
CA LEU A 233 15.66 -0.13 -0.78
C LEU A 233 16.04 0.86 0.32
N PHE A 234 16.04 0.43 1.58
CA PHE A 234 16.38 1.31 2.69
C PHE A 234 17.81 1.85 2.59
N SER A 235 18.77 1.04 2.12
CA SER A 235 20.12 1.52 1.84
C SER A 235 20.13 2.50 0.66
N ALA A 236 19.45 2.20 -0.44
CA ALA A 236 19.38 3.09 -1.61
C ALA A 236 18.77 4.46 -1.26
N ILE A 237 17.71 4.50 -0.45
CA ILE A 237 17.09 5.73 0.06
C ILE A 237 18.07 6.54 0.93
N LYS A 238 18.89 5.87 1.74
CA LYS A 238 19.87 6.51 2.63
C LYS A 238 21.10 7.05 1.92
N GLU A 239 21.50 6.40 0.84
CA GLU A 239 22.64 6.78 -0.01
C GLU A 239 22.25 7.85 -1.04
N GLY A 240 20.96 7.92 -1.37
CA GLY A 240 20.39 8.95 -2.24
C GLY A 240 20.58 10.38 -1.73
N LYS A 241 20.26 11.34 -2.61
CA LYS A 241 20.34 12.78 -2.32
C LYS A 241 19.32 13.14 -1.23
N LYS A 242 19.69 14.04 -0.32
CA LYS A 242 18.92 14.36 0.89
C LYS A 242 18.40 15.77 0.84
N PHE A 243 17.09 15.90 0.66
CA PHE A 243 16.41 17.19 0.63
C PHE A 243 15.71 17.40 1.95
N TYR A 244 16.04 18.48 2.64
CA TYR A 244 15.39 18.82 3.90
C TYR A 244 14.29 19.84 3.66
N ILE A 245 13.06 19.45 3.97
CA ILE A 245 11.86 20.27 3.90
C ILE A 245 11.53 20.77 5.31
N ASP A 246 11.76 22.06 5.52
CA ASP A 246 11.35 22.77 6.73
C ASP A 246 9.98 23.42 6.53
N ALA A 247 9.25 23.66 7.60
CA ALA A 247 7.94 24.35 7.55
C ALA A 247 7.64 25.04 8.89
N PRO A 248 7.05 26.25 8.88
CA PRO A 248 6.54 26.91 10.08
C PRO A 248 5.61 26.02 10.90
N LEU A 249 5.64 26.15 12.23
CA LEU A 249 4.86 25.33 13.15
C LEU A 249 3.36 25.39 12.82
N GLU A 250 2.86 26.57 12.48
CA GLU A 250 1.47 26.83 12.15
C GLU A 250 1.03 26.03 10.92
N LEU A 251 1.87 25.94 9.89
CA LEU A 251 1.59 25.14 8.70
C LEU A 251 1.63 23.64 9.00
N ARG A 252 2.53 23.20 9.88
CA ARG A 252 2.59 21.79 10.30
C ARG A 252 1.37 21.38 11.11
N VAL A 253 0.89 22.25 12.00
CA VAL A 253 -0.35 22.04 12.75
C VAL A 253 -1.53 21.92 11.77
N ALA A 254 -1.67 22.90 10.86
CA ALA A 254 -2.73 22.87 9.86
C ALA A 254 -2.68 21.63 8.95
N GLN A 255 -1.47 21.19 8.57
CA GLN A 255 -1.28 19.97 7.77
C GLN A 255 -1.75 18.73 8.54
N ILE A 256 -1.29 18.55 9.78
CA ILE A 256 -1.69 17.40 10.60
C ILE A 256 -3.19 17.43 10.90
N HIS A 257 -3.76 18.60 11.15
CA HIS A 257 -5.20 18.73 11.33
C HIS A 257 -5.95 18.21 10.09
N ARG A 258 -5.55 18.61 8.88
CA ARG A 258 -6.14 18.10 7.62
C ARG A 258 -5.98 16.59 7.48
N ASP A 259 -4.83 16.04 7.88
CA ASP A 259 -4.54 14.62 7.70
C ASP A 259 -5.30 13.72 8.68
N TYR A 260 -5.56 14.20 9.90
CA TYR A 260 -6.08 13.40 11.02
C TYR A 260 -7.52 13.72 11.42
N VAL A 261 -7.99 14.96 11.24
CA VAL A 261 -9.31 15.38 11.71
C VAL A 261 -10.32 15.22 10.59
N LYS A 262 -11.35 14.41 10.85
CA LYS A 262 -12.48 14.15 9.96
C LYS A 262 -13.77 14.48 10.70
N GLU A 263 -14.84 14.69 9.93
CA GLU A 263 -16.18 14.74 10.51
C GLU A 263 -16.42 13.44 11.34
N ASP A 264 -16.82 13.61 12.59
CA ASP A 264 -17.18 12.55 13.54
C ASP A 264 -16.07 11.60 14.03
N ASN A 265 -14.77 11.91 13.87
CA ASN A 265 -13.68 11.04 14.36
C ASN A 265 -13.03 11.44 15.69
N GLN A 266 -13.60 12.42 16.41
CA GLN A 266 -13.07 12.92 17.69
C GLN A 266 -12.85 11.81 18.74
N LYS A 267 -13.80 10.87 18.83
CA LYS A 267 -13.70 9.74 19.76
C LYS A 267 -12.52 8.82 19.40
N GLU A 268 -12.33 8.51 18.12
CA GLU A 268 -11.20 7.70 17.65
C GLU A 268 -9.85 8.39 17.94
N LEU A 269 -9.77 9.70 17.70
CA LEU A 269 -8.60 10.51 18.02
C LEU A 269 -8.30 10.47 19.52
N SER A 270 -9.30 10.72 20.37
CA SER A 270 -9.19 10.69 21.83
C SER A 270 -8.75 9.30 22.34
N ASP A 271 -9.39 8.23 21.88
CA ASP A 271 -9.05 6.86 22.29
C ASP A 271 -7.60 6.52 21.89
N SER A 272 -7.16 6.94 20.70
CA SER A 272 -5.81 6.70 20.19
C SER A 272 -4.71 7.42 20.97
N LEU A 273 -4.99 8.58 21.56
CA LEU A 273 -4.05 9.27 22.45
C LEU A 273 -3.70 8.43 23.69
N GLY A 274 -4.54 7.46 24.08
CA GLY A 274 -4.25 6.52 25.16
C GLY A 274 -2.93 5.76 24.96
N ALA A 275 -2.51 5.52 23.72
CA ALA A 275 -1.22 4.89 23.40
C ALA A 275 -0.01 5.73 23.85
N LEU A 276 -0.17 7.05 24.01
CA LEU A 276 0.89 7.95 24.48
C LEU A 276 1.20 7.79 25.96
N LYS A 277 0.33 7.14 26.77
CA LYS A 277 0.58 6.91 28.21
C LYS A 277 1.88 6.15 28.48
N ALA A 278 2.36 5.38 27.50
CA ALA A 278 3.65 4.69 27.60
C ALA A 278 4.88 5.62 27.47
N PHE A 279 4.70 6.87 27.02
CA PHE A 279 5.79 7.77 26.66
C PHE A 279 5.70 9.18 27.25
N ILE A 280 4.51 9.62 27.65
CA ILE A 280 4.28 10.90 28.32
C ILE A 280 3.42 10.69 29.57
N ASN A 281 3.45 11.67 30.48
CA ASN A 281 2.70 11.63 31.73
C ASN A 281 1.17 11.48 31.48
N GLU A 282 0.51 10.68 32.33
CA GLU A 282 -0.91 10.34 32.21
C GLU A 282 -1.85 11.54 32.32
N ASP A 283 -1.61 12.49 33.24
CA ASP A 283 -2.41 13.71 33.37
C ASP A 283 -2.39 14.52 32.07
N ARG A 284 -1.24 14.54 31.38
CA ARG A 284 -1.11 15.20 30.09
C ARG A 284 -1.89 14.50 28.98
N VAL A 285 -1.94 13.17 28.99
CA VAL A 285 -2.78 12.42 28.05
C VAL A 285 -4.25 12.70 28.31
N ASN A 286 -4.69 12.68 29.56
CA ASN A 286 -6.08 12.96 29.93
C ASN A 286 -6.48 14.38 29.49
N LEU A 287 -5.61 15.37 29.69
CA LEU A 287 -5.82 16.74 29.19
C LEU A 287 -5.97 16.77 27.66
N PHE A 288 -5.11 16.08 26.92
CA PHE A 288 -5.24 16.00 25.47
C PHE A 288 -6.53 15.33 25.01
N GLN A 289 -6.99 14.29 25.72
CA GLN A 289 -8.26 13.64 25.44
C GLN A 289 -9.43 14.59 25.65
N GLU A 290 -9.44 15.36 26.74
CA GLU A 290 -10.46 16.39 26.99
C GLU A 290 -10.46 17.46 25.90
N GLN A 291 -9.28 17.97 25.52
CA GLN A 291 -9.12 18.99 24.48
C GLN A 291 -9.59 18.50 23.10
N VAL A 292 -9.33 17.24 22.74
CA VAL A 292 -9.86 16.66 21.49
C VAL A 292 -11.39 16.61 21.53
N MET A 293 -11.98 16.25 22.67
CA MET A 293 -13.44 16.15 22.82
C MET A 293 -14.12 17.53 22.88
N SER A 294 -13.42 18.59 23.31
CA SER A 294 -13.93 19.97 23.27
C SER A 294 -13.75 20.68 21.91
N GLY A 295 -13.03 20.05 20.97
CA GLY A 295 -12.75 20.61 19.65
C GLY A 295 -11.44 21.39 19.55
N ASP A 296 -10.64 21.45 20.63
CA ASP A 296 -9.35 22.14 20.70
C ASP A 296 -8.18 21.28 20.16
N VAL A 297 -8.41 20.62 19.03
CA VAL A 297 -7.48 19.61 18.48
C VAL A 297 -6.13 20.23 18.07
N ASP A 298 -6.14 21.45 17.54
CA ASP A 298 -4.92 22.14 17.10
C ASP A 298 -3.92 22.37 18.24
N LEU A 299 -4.42 22.68 19.45
CA LEU A 299 -3.57 22.83 20.65
C LEU A 299 -2.88 21.52 21.02
N VAL A 300 -3.59 20.40 20.88
CA VAL A 300 -3.03 19.06 21.12
C VAL A 300 -1.96 18.74 20.10
N ILE A 301 -2.23 19.00 18.82
CA ILE A 301 -1.27 18.78 17.72
C ILE A 301 0.01 19.58 17.95
N GLU A 302 -0.11 20.89 18.21
CA GLU A 302 1.04 21.77 18.47
C GLU A 302 1.88 21.27 19.65
N SER A 303 1.22 20.94 20.76
CA SER A 303 1.86 20.44 21.97
C SER A 303 2.60 19.12 21.73
N LEU A 304 2.02 18.19 20.95
CA LEU A 304 2.66 16.93 20.58
C LEU A 304 3.84 17.14 19.64
N LEU A 305 3.74 18.03 18.66
CA LEU A 305 4.84 18.35 17.75
C LEU A 305 6.06 18.83 18.53
N VAL A 306 5.89 19.88 19.33
CA VAL A 306 6.99 20.57 20.03
C VAL A 306 7.60 19.70 21.13
N SER A 307 6.76 19.00 21.90
CA SER A 307 7.23 18.33 23.11
C SER A 307 7.49 16.82 22.96
N TYR A 308 6.97 16.19 21.92
CA TYR A 308 7.10 14.74 21.72
C TYR A 308 7.82 14.38 20.42
N TYR A 309 7.36 14.87 19.27
CA TYR A 309 7.88 14.46 17.95
C TYR A 309 9.20 15.14 17.59
N ASP A 310 9.26 16.47 17.64
CA ASP A 310 10.45 17.23 17.23
C ASP A 310 11.71 16.86 18.05
N PRO A 311 11.65 16.68 19.39
CA PRO A 311 12.82 16.28 20.18
C PRO A 311 13.34 14.88 19.85
N ARG A 312 12.48 14.00 19.30
CA ARG A 312 12.84 12.62 18.92
C ARG A 312 13.31 12.51 17.48
N TYR A 313 13.23 13.59 16.71
CA TYR A 313 13.64 13.61 15.32
C TYR A 313 15.17 13.59 15.24
N ASN A 314 15.74 12.39 15.28
CA ASN A 314 17.17 12.12 15.16
C ASN A 314 17.60 12.03 13.70
N HIS A 315 17.33 13.05 12.89
CA HIS A 315 18.16 13.29 11.71
C HIS A 315 19.39 14.07 12.16
N HIS A 316 20.43 13.31 12.50
CA HIS A 316 21.79 13.84 12.60
C HIS A 316 22.05 14.77 11.40
N LYS A 317 22.80 15.86 11.61
CA LYS A 317 23.25 16.83 10.61
C LYS A 317 24.13 16.20 9.52
N SER A 318 23.65 15.14 8.88
CA SER A 318 24.20 14.56 7.67
C SER A 318 24.16 15.62 6.59
N GLN A 319 25.09 15.50 5.65
CA GLN A 319 25.17 16.37 4.49
C GLN A 319 23.82 16.41 3.79
N ARG A 320 23.23 17.60 3.73
CA ARG A 320 21.98 17.91 3.03
C ARG A 320 22.37 18.46 1.67
N ASP A 321 21.81 17.90 0.61
CA ASP A 321 22.05 18.39 -0.77
C ASP A 321 21.22 19.63 -1.06
N LEU A 322 20.03 19.72 -0.45
CA LEU A 322 19.13 20.86 -0.58
C LEU A 322 18.38 21.08 0.74
N THR A 323 18.10 22.33 1.08
CA THR A 323 17.18 22.70 2.17
C THR A 323 16.20 23.74 1.67
N LEU A 324 14.91 23.46 1.81
CA LEU A 324 13.81 24.32 1.40
C LEU A 324 12.92 24.60 2.60
N VAL A 325 12.43 25.83 2.70
CA VAL A 325 11.31 26.17 3.58
C VAL A 325 10.06 26.07 2.72
N SER A 326 9.22 25.09 3.03
CA SER A 326 7.94 24.86 2.36
C SER A 326 6.87 25.71 3.01
N LEU A 327 6.29 26.62 2.23
CA LEU A 327 5.06 27.34 2.56
C LEU A 327 3.86 26.77 1.80
N ASP A 328 4.13 26.14 0.66
CA ASP A 328 3.17 25.53 -0.24
C ASP A 328 3.81 24.34 -0.96
N ALA A 329 3.04 23.26 -1.14
CA ALA A 329 3.55 22.02 -1.73
C ALA A 329 3.83 22.15 -3.23
N ILE A 330 3.04 22.95 -3.96
CA ILE A 330 3.18 23.17 -5.40
C ILE A 330 4.47 23.94 -5.67
N GLU A 331 4.66 25.06 -4.99
CA GLU A 331 5.88 25.88 -5.13
C GLU A 331 7.13 25.08 -4.75
N THR A 332 7.05 24.31 -3.66
CA THR A 332 8.18 23.49 -3.21
C THR A 332 8.52 22.40 -4.24
N ALA A 333 7.52 21.76 -4.84
CA ALA A 333 7.73 20.79 -5.92
C ALA A 333 8.37 21.44 -7.15
N ASP A 334 7.95 22.65 -7.53
CA ASP A 334 8.56 23.39 -8.65
C ASP A 334 10.04 23.68 -8.39
N ARG A 335 10.39 24.16 -7.20
CA ARG A 335 11.79 24.42 -6.82
C ARG A 335 12.65 23.15 -6.80
N ILE A 336 12.08 22.01 -6.39
CA ILE A 336 12.75 20.71 -6.43
C ILE A 336 13.08 20.31 -7.88
N LEU A 337 12.13 20.47 -8.80
CA LEU A 337 12.31 20.13 -10.21
C LEU A 337 13.28 21.09 -10.92
N GLU A 338 13.27 22.38 -10.57
CA GLU A 338 14.26 23.36 -11.04
C GLU A 338 15.67 22.95 -10.63
N TRP A 339 15.87 22.63 -9.35
CA TRP A 339 17.17 22.17 -8.84
C TRP A 339 17.66 20.91 -9.57
N GLN A 340 16.76 19.98 -9.87
CA GLN A 340 17.10 18.76 -10.61
C GLN A 340 17.64 19.11 -12.00
N LYS A 341 16.94 19.96 -12.75
CA LYS A 341 17.36 20.40 -14.09
C LYS A 341 18.72 21.10 -14.08
N GLU A 342 18.96 21.96 -13.09
CA GLU A 342 20.25 22.66 -12.94
C GLU A 342 21.40 21.71 -12.60
N SER A 343 21.11 20.65 -11.84
CA SER A 343 22.10 19.65 -11.45
C SER A 343 22.44 18.67 -12.58
N GLU A 344 21.54 18.45 -13.54
CA GLU A 344 21.78 17.62 -14.73
C GLU A 344 22.60 18.35 -15.82
N GLN A 345 22.70 19.68 -15.75
CA GLN A 345 23.45 20.51 -16.70
C GLN A 345 24.92 20.75 -16.28
N LYS A 346 25.31 20.33 -15.09
CA LYS A 346 26.68 20.42 -14.55
C LYS A 346 27.36 19.06 -14.59
#